data_AF-A0A914R8Y0-F1
#
_entry.id   AF-A0A914R8Y0-F1
#
_cell.length_a   1.000
_cell.length_b   1.000
_cell.length_c   1.000
_cell.angle_alpha   90.00
_cell.angle_beta   90.00
_cell.angle_gamma   90.00
#
_symmetry.space_group_name_H-M   'P 1'
#
loop_
_entity.id
_entity.type
_entity.pdbx_description
1 polymer ?
#
loop_
_entity_poly.entity_id
_entity_poly.type
_entity_poly.pdbx_seq_one_letter_code
_entity_poly.pdbx_strand_id
1 'polypeptide(L)'
;MIWDDASKRFVLEFTVNGPVLNVLLSYTRLVVVQARRVHVFEFPNDCKLIRTEETTYNPLGLAALSADTKSEFLVFPGHKIGSVQLVNLQSLTVASSPSPLTINAHQSEVVRLALNNQATLLATGSAKASFL
;
A
#
# COMPACT_ATOMS: atom_id res chain seq x y z
N MET A 1 -17.21 1.97 -3.26
CA MET A 1 -18.20 0.88 -3.22
C MET A 1 -17.52 -0.43 -3.62
N ILE A 2 -17.71 -1.49 -2.82
CA ILE A 2 -17.35 -2.87 -3.16
C ILE A 2 -18.64 -3.62 -3.47
N TRP A 3 -18.66 -4.25 -4.63
CA TRP A 3 -19.79 -5.02 -5.15
C TRP A 3 -19.37 -6.47 -5.33
N ASP A 4 -20.16 -7.40 -4.80
CA ASP A 4 -20.00 -8.82 -5.07
C ASP A 4 -20.86 -9.18 -6.27
N ASP A 5 -20.20 -9.48 -7.38
CA ASP A 5 -20.89 -9.82 -8.63
C ASP A 5 -21.56 -11.20 -8.58
N ALA A 6 -21.02 -12.15 -7.82
CA ALA A 6 -21.56 -13.50 -7.73
C ALA A 6 -22.87 -13.51 -6.95
N SER A 7 -22.94 -12.79 -5.83
CA SER A 7 -24.17 -12.63 -5.06
C SER A 7 -25.03 -11.43 -5.47
N LYS A 8 -24.59 -10.68 -6.50
CA LYS A 8 -25.24 -9.47 -7.03
C LYS A 8 -25.69 -8.50 -5.93
N ARG A 9 -24.81 -8.29 -4.95
CA ARG A 9 -25.12 -7.43 -3.80
C ARG A 9 -24.00 -6.45 -3.51
N PHE A 10 -24.41 -5.35 -2.93
CA PHE A 10 -23.51 -4.42 -2.28
C PHE A 10 -22.90 -5.09 -1.04
N VAL A 11 -21.56 -5.07 -0.96
CA VAL A 11 -20.84 -5.62 0.19
C VAL A 11 -20.51 -4.52 1.17
N LEU A 12 -19.90 -3.43 0.67
CA LEU A 12 -19.40 -2.39 1.56
C LEU A 12 -19.14 -1.06 0.84
N GLU A 13 -19.23 0.03 1.61
CA GLU A 13 -18.84 1.38 1.18
C GLU A 13 -17.93 2.01 2.22
N PHE A 14 -16.95 2.75 1.73
CA PHE A 14 -16.03 3.51 2.55
C PHE A 14 -16.04 4.94 2.09
N THR A 15 -16.00 5.85 3.06
CA THR A 15 -15.72 7.25 2.80
C THR A 15 -14.33 7.55 3.33
N VAL A 16 -13.50 8.14 2.46
CA VAL A 16 -12.19 8.68 2.84
C VAL A 16 -12.16 10.17 2.56
N ASN A 17 -11.38 10.90 3.35
CA ASN A 17 -11.29 12.34 3.22
C ASN A 17 -10.29 12.69 2.11
N GLY A 18 -10.80 12.95 0.90
CA GLY A 18 -10.01 13.39 -0.24
C GLY A 18 -9.89 12.35 -1.36
N PRO A 19 -9.20 12.70 -2.46
CA PRO A 19 -9.16 11.88 -3.67
C PRO A 19 -8.40 10.58 -3.43
N VAL A 20 -9.01 9.47 -3.88
CA VAL A 20 -8.39 8.15 -3.94
C VAL A 20 -7.57 8.06 -5.22
N LEU A 21 -6.27 7.81 -5.10
CA LEU A 21 -5.37 7.68 -6.24
C LEU A 21 -5.19 6.22 -6.67
N ASN A 22 -5.23 5.29 -5.72
CA ASN A 22 -5.10 3.87 -5.98
C ASN A 22 -5.78 3.05 -4.88
N VAL A 23 -6.21 1.85 -5.21
CA VAL A 23 -6.77 0.87 -4.27
C VAL A 23 -6.12 -0.48 -4.55
N LEU A 24 -5.57 -1.11 -3.51
CA LEU A 24 -5.01 -2.46 -3.57
C LEU A 24 -5.81 -3.38 -2.66
N LEU A 25 -5.94 -4.64 -3.07
CA LEU A 25 -6.74 -5.62 -2.36
C LEU A 25 -5.97 -6.93 -2.23
N SER A 26 -6.00 -7.54 -1.06
CA SER A 26 -5.65 -8.92 -0.80
C SER A 26 -6.86 -9.66 -0.22
N TYR A 27 -6.68 -10.94 0.12
CA TYR A 27 -7.71 -11.72 0.80
C TYR A 27 -8.04 -11.20 2.22
N THR A 28 -7.13 -10.43 2.83
CA THR A 28 -7.16 -10.06 4.25
C THR A 28 -7.13 -8.55 4.48
N ARG A 29 -6.77 -7.77 3.45
CA ARG A 29 -6.54 -6.33 3.56
C ARG A 29 -7.10 -5.58 2.36
N LEU A 30 -7.63 -4.41 2.63
CA LEU A 30 -7.93 -3.40 1.64
C LEU A 30 -7.04 -2.18 1.91
N VAL A 31 -6.37 -1.68 0.89
CA VAL A 31 -5.47 -0.54 1.00
C VAL A 31 -5.97 0.60 0.11
N VAL A 32 -6.15 1.77 0.69
CA VAL A 32 -6.51 3.00 -0.03
C VAL A 32 -5.31 3.94 -0.03
N VAL A 33 -4.88 4.36 -1.21
CA VAL A 33 -3.75 5.26 -1.40
C VAL A 33 -4.25 6.65 -1.78
N GLN A 34 -3.83 7.64 -1.01
CA GLN A 34 -4.02 9.07 -1.28
C GLN A 34 -2.66 9.75 -1.45
N ALA A 35 -2.66 11.02 -1.86
CA ALA A 35 -1.44 11.75 -2.19
C ALA A 35 -0.43 11.89 -1.02
N ARG A 36 -0.88 11.76 0.24
CA ARG A 36 -0.01 11.89 1.43
C ARG A 36 -0.27 10.83 2.50
N ARG A 37 -1.20 9.91 2.25
CA ARG A 37 -1.65 8.92 3.22
C ARG A 37 -1.93 7.59 2.55
N VAL A 38 -1.62 6.52 3.25
CA VAL A 38 -1.98 5.15 2.89
C VAL A 38 -2.78 4.56 4.03
N HIS A 39 -4.02 4.16 3.76
CA HIS A 39 -4.92 3.57 4.74
C HIS A 39 -4.99 2.08 4.53
N VAL A 40 -4.80 1.31 5.60
CA VAL A 40 -4.92 -0.15 5.61
C VAL A 40 -6.15 -0.54 6.42
N PHE A 41 -7.07 -1.24 5.79
CA PHE A 41 -8.29 -1.77 6.37
C PHE A 41 -8.25 -3.29 6.42
N GLU A 42 -9.00 -3.87 7.34
CA GLU A 42 -9.35 -5.29 7.30
C GLU A 42 -10.19 -5.57 6.05
N PHE A 43 -10.14 -6.80 5.55
CA PHE A 43 -11.00 -7.30 4.48
C PHE A 43 -11.13 -8.82 4.64
N PRO A 44 -12.26 -9.46 4.27
CA PRO A 44 -13.51 -8.88 3.78
C PRO A 44 -14.49 -8.44 4.87
N ASN A 45 -14.29 -8.87 6.11
CA ASN A 45 -15.25 -8.69 7.20
C ASN A 45 -15.02 -7.38 7.94
N ASP A 46 -16.11 -6.66 8.27
CA ASP A 46 -16.18 -5.38 9.01
C ASP A 46 -15.40 -4.19 8.43
N CYS A 47 -14.41 -4.46 7.58
CA CYS A 47 -13.47 -3.56 6.96
C CYS A 47 -13.02 -2.37 7.83
N LYS A 48 -12.64 -2.66 9.07
CA LYS A 48 -12.20 -1.63 10.02
C LYS A 48 -10.85 -1.07 9.61
N LEU A 49 -10.65 0.22 9.84
CA LEU A 49 -9.35 0.86 9.65
C LEU A 49 -8.36 0.31 10.68
N ILE A 50 -7.31 -0.35 10.20
CA ILE A 50 -6.23 -0.86 11.05
C ILE A 50 -5.23 0.26 11.33
N ARG A 51 -4.80 0.94 10.26
CA ARG A 51 -3.72 1.92 10.34
C ARG A 51 -3.76 2.90 9.17
N THR A 52 -3.34 4.12 9.46
CA THR A 52 -3.00 5.11 8.44
C THR A 52 -1.52 5.42 8.53
N GLU A 53 -0.82 5.29 7.42
CA GLU A 53 0.58 5.69 7.29
C GLU A 53 0.65 7.02 6.54
N GLU A 54 1.48 7.93 7.03
CA GLU A 54 1.85 9.11 6.26
C GLU A 54 2.94 8.74 5.25
N THR A 55 2.90 9.37 4.10
CA THR A 55 3.88 9.20 3.04
C THR A 55 4.34 10.57 2.56
N THR A 56 5.51 10.64 1.92
CA THR A 56 5.86 11.82 1.15
C THR A 56 4.84 12.06 0.04
N TYR A 57 4.93 13.19 -0.66
CA TYR A 57 3.97 13.48 -1.73
C TYR A 57 4.01 12.38 -2.81
N ASN A 58 2.91 11.62 -2.91
CA ASN A 58 2.72 10.47 -3.79
C ASN A 58 1.60 10.76 -4.80
N PRO A 59 1.80 11.70 -5.74
CA PRO A 59 0.75 12.13 -6.69
C PRO A 59 0.34 11.03 -7.66
N LEU A 60 1.19 10.02 -7.86
CA LEU A 60 0.95 8.90 -8.77
C LEU A 60 0.26 7.72 -8.09
N GLY A 61 -0.05 7.79 -6.79
CA GLY A 61 -0.69 6.71 -6.05
C GLY A 61 0.16 5.42 -6.02
N LEU A 62 1.48 5.55 -6.00
CA LEU A 62 2.41 4.42 -6.01
C LEU A 62 2.25 3.59 -4.75
N ALA A 63 1.88 2.33 -4.93
CA ALA A 63 1.95 1.31 -3.91
C ALA A 63 1.94 -0.08 -4.59
N ALA A 64 2.53 -1.07 -3.96
CA ALA A 64 2.50 -2.47 -4.39
C ALA A 64 2.20 -3.36 -3.20
N LEU A 65 1.47 -4.43 -3.47
CA LEU A 65 0.98 -5.38 -2.49
C LEU A 65 1.37 -6.79 -2.93
N SER A 66 1.94 -7.57 -2.02
CA SER A 66 2.04 -9.02 -2.20
C SER A 66 0.83 -9.68 -1.55
N ALA A 67 0.15 -10.56 -2.28
CA ALA A 67 -1.06 -11.22 -1.81
C ALA A 67 -0.82 -12.71 -1.48
N ASP A 68 0.43 -13.09 -1.21
CA ASP A 68 0.74 -14.46 -0.77
C ASP A 68 0.35 -14.68 0.69
N THR A 69 -0.20 -15.86 0.97
CA THR A 69 -0.73 -16.22 2.30
C THR A 69 0.36 -16.34 3.36
N LYS A 70 1.63 -16.50 2.96
CA LYS A 70 2.78 -16.58 3.86
C LYS A 70 3.56 -15.26 3.94
N SER A 71 3.33 -14.35 3.01
CA SER A 71 4.15 -13.15 2.83
C SER A 71 3.29 -12.02 2.27
N GLU A 72 2.56 -11.37 3.16
CA GLU A 72 1.70 -10.24 2.83
C GLU A 72 2.38 -8.92 3.21
N PHE A 73 2.84 -8.18 2.21
CA PHE A 73 3.58 -6.94 2.39
C PHE A 73 3.01 -5.84 1.53
N LEU A 74 2.95 -4.65 2.11
CA LEU A 74 2.63 -3.41 1.43
C LEU A 74 3.89 -2.56 1.29
N VAL A 75 4.10 -2.03 0.09
CA VAL A 75 5.21 -1.13 -0.23
C VAL A 75 4.68 0.17 -0.81
N PHE A 76 5.18 1.28 -0.31
CA PHE A 76 4.83 2.63 -0.79
C PHE A 76 6.01 3.59 -0.56
N PRO A 77 6.03 4.77 -1.20
CA PRO A 77 7.05 5.78 -0.94
C PRO A 77 7.14 6.16 0.54
N GLY A 78 8.35 6.27 1.07
CA GLY A 78 8.59 6.61 2.47
C GLY A 78 8.53 8.12 2.74
N HIS A 79 8.96 8.51 3.94
CA HIS A 79 8.97 9.92 4.37
C HIS A 79 10.15 10.71 3.78
N LYS A 80 11.24 10.03 3.42
CA LYS A 80 12.42 10.66 2.81
C LYS A 80 12.37 10.49 1.31
N ILE A 81 12.84 11.50 0.57
CA ILE A 81 12.96 11.42 -0.88
C ILE A 81 13.79 10.20 -1.26
N GLY A 82 13.29 9.42 -2.21
CA GLY A 82 13.96 8.20 -2.69
C GLY A 82 13.89 7.01 -1.74
N SER A 83 13.21 7.12 -0.59
CA SER A 83 12.96 5.98 0.28
C SER A 83 11.61 5.33 0.01
N VAL A 84 11.50 4.06 0.36
CA VAL A 84 10.27 3.27 0.35
C VAL A 84 10.06 2.65 1.73
N GLN A 85 8.81 2.46 2.13
CA GLN A 85 8.43 1.77 3.34
C GLN A 85 7.81 0.41 3.02
N LEU A 86 8.23 -0.61 3.76
CA LEU A 86 7.70 -1.97 3.75
C LEU A 86 6.93 -2.21 5.03
N VAL A 87 5.68 -2.64 4.91
CA VAL A 87 4.83 -3.01 6.05
C VAL A 87 4.43 -4.47 5.90
N ASN A 88 4.76 -5.30 6.90
CA ASN A 88 4.20 -6.64 7.00
C ASN A 88 2.75 -6.53 7.46
N LEU A 89 1.82 -6.90 6.58
CA LEU A 89 0.39 -6.76 6.82
C LEU A 89 -0.16 -7.87 7.71
N GLN A 90 0.51 -9.02 7.79
CA GLN A 90 0.07 -10.16 8.61
C GLN A 90 0.22 -9.88 10.10
N SER A 91 1.30 -9.18 10.47
CA SER A 91 1.56 -8.79 11.86
C SER A 91 0.90 -7.45 12.23
N LEU A 92 0.25 -6.79 11.27
CA LEU A 92 -0.44 -5.52 11.46
C LEU A 92 -1.88 -5.77 11.91
N THR A 93 -2.19 -5.38 13.14
CA THR A 93 -3.53 -5.39 13.73
C THR A 93 -3.78 -4.08 14.46
N VAL A 94 -5.03 -3.81 14.85
CA VAL A 94 -5.37 -2.62 15.65
C VAL A 94 -4.61 -2.59 16.99
N ALA A 95 -4.30 -3.76 17.56
CA ALA A 95 -3.60 -3.90 18.83
C ALA A 95 -2.06 -3.98 18.69
N SER A 96 -1.55 -4.34 17.51
CA SER A 96 -0.13 -4.53 17.24
C SER A 96 0.24 -3.91 15.90
N SER A 97 0.99 -2.81 15.95
CA SER A 97 1.39 -2.04 14.77
C SER A 97 2.92 -1.90 14.70
N PRO A 98 3.65 -2.90 14.19
CA PRO A 98 5.10 -2.80 14.03
C PRO A 98 5.49 -1.64 13.12
N SER A 99 6.64 -1.04 13.40
CA SER A 99 7.17 0.05 12.57
C SER A 99 7.51 -0.45 11.16
N PRO A 100 7.20 0.32 10.11
CA PRO A 100 7.57 -0.02 8.75
C PRO A 100 9.10 -0.12 8.59
N LEU A 101 9.55 -1.11 7.83
CA LEU A 101 10.93 -1.17 7.38
C LEU A 101 11.16 -0.08 6.33
N THR A 102 12.16 0.78 6.51
CA THR A 102 12.50 1.81 5.53
C THR A 102 13.71 1.39 4.71
N ILE A 103 13.60 1.46 3.38
CA ILE A 103 14.67 1.21 2.43
C ILE A 103 14.98 2.51 1.70
N ASN A 104 16.23 2.96 1.72
CA ASN A 104 16.69 4.11 0.94
C ASN A 104 17.09 3.62 -0.45
N ALA A 105 16.15 3.65 -1.41
CA ALA A 105 16.35 3.07 -2.74
C ALA A 105 17.11 4.01 -3.69
N HIS A 106 16.83 5.32 -3.60
CA HIS A 106 17.33 6.32 -4.54
C HIS A 106 17.69 7.63 -3.84
N GLN A 107 18.40 8.51 -4.57
CA GLN A 107 18.66 9.90 -4.15
C GLN A 107 17.59 10.88 -4.66
N SER A 108 16.71 10.44 -5.57
CA SER A 108 15.63 11.23 -6.15
C SER A 108 14.28 10.52 -5.97
N GLU A 109 13.19 11.18 -6.35
CA GLU A 109 11.83 10.65 -6.17
C GLU A 109 11.64 9.27 -6.80
N VAL A 110 10.95 8.38 -6.07
CA VAL A 110 10.52 7.08 -6.58
C VAL A 110 9.32 7.32 -7.49
N VAL A 111 9.41 6.89 -8.75
CA VAL A 111 8.34 7.06 -9.76
C VAL A 111 7.70 5.73 -10.17
N ARG A 112 8.33 4.60 -9.83
CA ARG A 112 7.81 3.27 -10.11
C ARG A 112 8.26 2.31 -9.02
N LEU A 113 7.37 1.41 -8.63
CA LEU A 113 7.68 0.31 -7.73
C LEU A 113 6.86 -0.92 -8.12
N ALA A 114 7.45 -2.10 -7.93
CA ALA A 114 6.79 -3.38 -8.18
C ALA A 114 7.33 -4.43 -7.20
N LEU A 115 6.44 -5.21 -6.62
CA LEU A 115 6.75 -6.27 -5.67
C LEU A 115 6.31 -7.60 -6.27
N ASN A 116 7.13 -8.65 -6.15
CA ASN A 116 6.70 -9.98 -6.55
C ASN A 116 5.71 -10.57 -5.53
N ASN A 117 4.94 -11.59 -5.93
CA ASN A 117 3.89 -12.14 -5.07
C ASN A 117 4.42 -12.76 -3.77
N GLN A 118 5.65 -13.27 -3.76
CA GLN A 118 6.28 -13.84 -2.55
C GLN A 118 6.90 -12.78 -1.62
N ALA A 119 6.88 -11.49 -2.01
CA ALA A 119 7.52 -10.38 -1.32
C ALA A 119 9.04 -10.53 -1.10
N THR A 120 9.71 -11.31 -1.93
CA THR A 120 11.16 -11.54 -1.86
C THR A 120 11.96 -10.58 -2.73
N LEU A 121 11.33 -9.98 -3.74
CA LEU A 121 11.98 -9.07 -4.68
C LEU A 121 11.14 -7.80 -4.84
N LEU A 122 11.79 -6.66 -4.64
CA LEU A 122 11.25 -5.32 -4.86
C LEU A 122 12.06 -4.61 -5.94
N ALA A 123 11.39 -4.19 -7.00
CA ALA A 123 11.96 -3.33 -8.03
C ALA A 123 11.50 -1.87 -7.78
N THR A 124 12.44 -0.92 -7.87
CA THR A 124 12.18 0.52 -7.73
C THR A 124 12.82 1.28 -8.88
N GLY A 125 12.15 2.35 -9.33
CA GLY A 125 12.66 3.26 -10.36
C GLY A 125 12.52 4.72 -9.91
N SER A 126 13.50 5.55 -10.27
CA SER A 126 13.55 6.96 -9.87
C SER A 126 13.32 7.92 -11.03
N ALA A 127 12.86 9.15 -10.74
CA ALA A 127 12.63 10.19 -11.75
C ALA A 127 13.92 10.55 -12.52
N LYS A 128 15.08 10.42 -11.86
CA LYS A 128 16.38 10.62 -12.48
C LYS A 128 16.77 9.34 -13.23
N ALA A 129 16.24 9.18 -14.43
CA ALA A 129 16.82 8.25 -15.39
C ALA A 129 18.18 8.82 -15.81
N SER A 130 19.27 8.13 -15.45
CA SER A 130 20.57 8.34 -16.08
C SER A 130 20.40 8.03 -17.56
N PHE A 131 20.34 9.04 -18.41
CA PHE A 131 20.53 8.84 -19.85
C PHE A 131 21.92 8.25 -20.03
N LEU A 132 21.99 6.99 -20.46
CA LEU A 132 23.17 6.38 -21.06
C LEU A 132 22.91 6.26 -22.56
#